data_AF-A0A133XWW0-F1
#
_entry.id   AF-A0A133XWW0-F1
#
_cell.length_a   1.000
_cell.length_b   1.000
_cell.length_c   1.000
_cell.angle_alpha   90.00
_cell.angle_beta   90.00
_cell.angle_gamma   90.00
#
_symmetry.space_group_name_H-M   'P 1'
#
loop_
_entity.id
_entity.type
_entity.pdbx_description
1 polymer ?
#
loop_
_entity_poly.entity_id
_entity_poly.type
_entity_poly.pdbx_seq_one_letter_code
_entity_poly.pdbx_strand_id
1 'polypeptide(L)'
;MIFSQFSGSVSLRQISEGLQSATGNLNHLGLSRAPSKSNISYQNANRTSLFFEDVFYALFQYLGQHGELKQMKKRLKAKVCLLDSTLMSLCLEMYDWALYTHTKGAVKMHTVLDFETLLPEFVCIRTAILHPSPAKNV
;
A
#
# COMPACT_ATOMS: atom_id res chain seq x y z
N MET A 1 4.17 -5.74 9.07
CA MET A 1 3.83 -4.87 7.93
C MET A 1 3.09 -3.60 8.36
N ILE A 2 2.29 -3.58 9.44
CA ILE A 2 1.70 -2.32 9.94
C ILE A 2 2.76 -1.29 10.34
N PHE A 3 3.80 -1.72 11.08
CA PHE A 3 4.93 -0.85 11.42
C PHE A 3 5.55 -0.16 10.18
N SER A 4 5.70 -0.89 9.06
CA SER A 4 6.30 -0.30 7.87
C SER A 4 5.44 0.80 7.24
N GLN A 5 4.10 0.68 7.34
CA GLN A 5 3.19 1.71 6.88
C GLN A 5 3.28 2.97 7.74
N PHE A 6 3.25 2.84 9.07
CA PHE A 6 3.33 4.00 9.97
C PHE A 6 4.71 4.67 10.00
N SER A 7 5.78 3.89 9.82
CA SER A 7 7.16 4.42 9.80
C SER A 7 7.61 4.92 8.43
N GLY A 8 6.83 4.71 7.36
CA GLY A 8 7.27 4.98 6.00
C GLY A 8 8.49 4.16 5.57
N SER A 9 8.65 2.95 6.13
CA SER A 9 9.80 2.09 5.82
C SER A 9 9.71 1.54 4.40
N VAL A 10 10.73 1.80 3.58
CA VAL A 10 10.79 1.38 2.17
C VAL A 10 11.64 0.13 1.94
N SER A 11 12.24 -0.44 2.99
CA SER A 11 13.07 -1.65 2.87
C SER A 11 12.95 -2.57 4.09
N LEU A 12 13.14 -3.89 3.90
CA LEU A 12 13.16 -4.86 5.00
C LEU A 12 14.20 -4.54 6.07
N ARG A 13 15.30 -3.92 5.66
CA ARG A 13 16.36 -3.45 6.57
C ARG A 13 15.84 -2.36 7.50
N GLN A 14 15.21 -1.32 6.94
CA GLN A 14 14.60 -0.25 7.74
C GLN A 14 13.53 -0.77 8.68
N ILE A 15 12.74 -1.76 8.26
CA ILE A 15 11.75 -2.40 9.13
C ILE A 15 12.44 -3.08 10.32
N SER A 16 13.47 -3.89 10.05
CA SER A 16 14.20 -4.63 11.08
C SER A 16 14.93 -3.70 12.05
N GLU A 17 15.68 -2.73 11.54
CA GLU A 17 16.45 -1.78 12.35
C GLU A 17 15.53 -0.81 13.10
N GLY A 18 14.46 -0.34 12.46
CA GLY A 18 13.45 0.53 13.09
C GLY A 18 12.72 -0.16 14.24
N LEU A 19 12.35 -1.43 14.07
CA LEU A 19 11.77 -2.23 15.17
C LEU A 19 12.79 -2.50 16.27
N GLN A 20 14.06 -2.74 15.94
CA GLN A 20 15.11 -2.92 16.96
C GLN A 20 15.35 -1.63 17.76
N SER A 21 15.27 -0.47 17.13
CA SER A 21 15.44 0.83 17.78
C SER A 21 14.23 1.24 18.64
N ALA A 22 13.06 0.62 18.47
CA ALA A 22 11.84 0.91 19.22
C ALA A 22 11.82 0.27 20.62
N THR A 23 12.96 0.28 21.31
CA THR A 23 13.21 -0.41 22.59
C THR A 23 12.15 -0.05 23.64
N GLY A 24 11.32 -1.02 24.03
CA GLY A 24 10.25 -0.86 25.03
C GLY A 24 8.82 -0.78 24.48
N ASN A 25 8.61 -0.31 23.25
CA ASN A 25 7.27 -0.14 22.66
C ASN A 25 6.82 -1.34 21.80
N LEU A 26 7.66 -2.37 21.68
CA LEU A 26 7.35 -3.57 20.88
C LEU A 26 6.21 -4.40 21.49
N ASN A 27 6.07 -4.39 22.82
CA ASN A 27 5.02 -5.13 23.51
C ASN A 27 3.61 -4.64 23.13
N HIS A 28 3.44 -3.33 22.89
CA HIS A 28 2.17 -2.77 22.42
C HIS A 28 1.83 -3.17 20.98
N LEU A 29 2.84 -3.58 20.21
CA LEU A 29 2.67 -4.17 18.88
C LEU A 29 2.50 -5.70 18.92
N GLY A 30 2.41 -6.29 20.12
CA GLY A 30 2.33 -7.75 20.31
C GLY A 30 3.64 -8.48 19.96
N LEU A 31 4.77 -7.76 19.91
CA LEU A 31 6.08 -8.32 19.56
C LEU A 31 6.94 -8.46 20.82
N SER A 32 7.31 -9.70 21.16
CA SER A 32 8.28 -9.97 22.23
C SER A 32 9.71 -9.61 21.84
N ARG A 33 10.01 -9.65 20.53
CA ARG A 33 11.32 -9.30 19.97
C ARG A 33 11.17 -8.76 18.56
N ALA A 34 12.02 -7.78 18.21
CA ALA A 34 12.11 -7.28 16.85
C ALA A 34 12.56 -8.40 15.88
N PRO A 35 11.82 -8.68 14.80
CA PRO A 35 12.19 -9.68 13.82
C PRO A 35 13.43 -9.25 13.02
N SER A 36 14.27 -10.21 12.64
CA SER A 36 15.41 -9.96 11.76
C SER A 36 14.97 -9.72 10.31
N LYS A 37 15.82 -9.06 9.51
CA LYS A 37 15.63 -8.91 8.05
C LYS A 37 15.32 -10.25 7.36
N SER A 38 16.06 -11.32 7.71
CA SER A 38 15.89 -12.64 7.12
C SER A 38 14.55 -13.29 7.51
N ASN A 39 14.12 -13.13 8.77
CA ASN A 39 12.82 -13.63 9.21
C ASN A 39 11.68 -12.92 8.46
N ILE A 40 11.73 -11.58 8.34
CA ILE A 40 10.74 -10.82 7.58
C ILE A 40 10.71 -11.28 6.11
N SER A 41 11.87 -11.45 5.48
CA SER A 41 11.98 -11.93 4.09
C SER A 41 11.37 -13.33 3.92
N TYR A 42 11.72 -14.26 4.81
CA TYR A 42 11.21 -15.63 4.80
C TYR A 42 9.69 -15.65 4.95
N GLN A 43 9.15 -14.88 5.89
CA GLN A 43 7.72 -14.78 6.12
C GLN A 43 6.98 -14.16 4.91
N ASN A 44 7.56 -13.15 4.26
CA ASN A 44 6.95 -12.57 3.06
C ASN A 44 6.95 -13.54 1.88
N ALA A 45 7.99 -14.37 1.73
CA ALA A 45 8.07 -15.37 0.66
C ALA A 45 7.08 -16.53 0.87
N ASN A 46 6.77 -16.87 2.12
CA ASN A 46 5.90 -18.02 2.45
C ASN A 46 4.44 -17.66 2.74
N ARG A 47 4.09 -16.37 2.85
CA ARG A 47 2.70 -15.94 3.00
C ARG A 47 2.00 -15.93 1.65
N THR A 48 0.81 -16.49 1.60
CA THR A 48 -0.06 -16.45 0.43
C THR A 48 -0.66 -15.05 0.25
N SER A 49 -1.09 -14.73 -0.97
CA SER A 49 -1.80 -13.48 -1.27
C SER A 49 -3.07 -13.30 -0.44
N LEU A 50 -3.77 -14.40 -0.15
CA LEU A 50 -5.00 -14.42 0.66
C LEU A 50 -4.80 -13.77 2.03
N PHE A 51 -3.66 -14.00 2.69
CA PHE A 51 -3.38 -13.35 3.97
C PHE A 51 -3.39 -11.81 3.87
N PHE A 52 -2.83 -11.26 2.79
CA PHE A 52 -2.81 -9.81 2.59
C PHE A 52 -4.19 -9.25 2.22
N GLU A 53 -4.98 -10.03 1.48
CA GLU A 53 -6.38 -9.72 1.18
C GLU A 53 -7.22 -9.67 2.45
N ASP A 54 -7.12 -10.69 3.30
CA ASP A 54 -7.83 -10.77 4.58
C ASP A 54 -7.47 -9.58 5.49
N VAL A 55 -6.18 -9.26 5.60
CA VAL A 55 -5.70 -8.11 6.38
C VAL A 55 -6.25 -6.80 5.83
N PHE A 56 -6.28 -6.63 4.50
CA PHE A 56 -6.83 -5.44 3.87
C PHE A 56 -8.32 -5.28 4.19
N TYR A 57 -9.13 -6.32 3.96
CA TYR A 57 -10.58 -6.24 4.19
C TYR A 57 -10.94 -6.13 5.67
N ALA A 58 -10.19 -6.76 6.57
CA ALA A 58 -10.36 -6.57 8.01
C ALA A 58 -10.11 -5.11 8.40
N LEU A 59 -9.04 -4.49 7.89
CA LEU A 59 -8.74 -3.08 8.14
C LEU A 59 -9.77 -2.15 7.50
N PHE A 60 -10.21 -2.44 6.27
CA PHE A 60 -11.22 -1.68 5.55
C PHE A 60 -12.56 -1.67 6.31
N GLN A 61 -13.01 -2.82 6.80
CA GLN A 61 -14.23 -2.94 7.61
C GLN A 61 -14.11 -2.19 8.93
N TYR A 62 -12.98 -2.36 9.62
CA TYR A 62 -12.71 -1.65 10.88
C TYR A 62 -12.79 -0.13 10.68
N LEU A 63 -12.07 0.41 9.69
CA LEU A 63 -12.09 1.85 9.41
C LEU A 63 -13.46 2.33 8.91
N GLY A 64 -14.23 1.50 8.20
CA GLY A 64 -15.59 1.83 7.78
C GLY A 64 -16.58 1.98 8.94
N GLN A 65 -16.36 1.24 10.03
CA GLN A 65 -17.18 1.34 11.25
C GLN A 65 -16.76 2.53 12.12
N HIS A 66 -15.46 2.80 12.19
CA HIS A 66 -14.90 3.91 12.92
C HIS A 66 -14.99 5.20 12.09
N GLY A 67 -16.13 5.91 12.20
CA GLY A 67 -16.38 7.19 11.55
C GLY A 67 -15.45 8.35 11.97
N GLU A 68 -14.31 8.09 12.60
CA GLU A 68 -13.33 9.06 13.06
C GLU A 68 -12.53 9.71 11.92
N LEU A 69 -12.46 9.06 10.75
CA LEU A 69 -11.96 9.71 9.52
C LEU A 69 -12.93 10.77 8.96
N LYS A 70 -14.15 10.92 9.51
CA LYS A 70 -15.09 12.01 9.17
C LYS A 70 -14.63 13.37 9.74
N GLN A 71 -13.38 13.73 9.51
CA GLN A 71 -12.80 15.00 9.94
C GLN A 71 -13.40 16.21 9.21
N MET A 72 -14.07 16.00 8.07
CA MET A 72 -14.64 17.09 7.28
C MET A 72 -15.99 17.53 7.86
N LYS A 73 -15.94 18.50 8.79
CA LYS A 73 -17.08 19.15 9.48
C LYS A 73 -18.14 19.80 8.57
N LYS A 74 -17.99 19.77 7.24
CA LYS A 74 -18.98 20.30 6.29
C LYS A 74 -19.53 19.15 5.45
N ARG A 75 -20.68 18.61 5.86
CA ARG A 75 -21.47 17.69 5.04
C ARG A 75 -21.84 18.42 3.75
N LEU A 76 -21.28 17.97 2.64
CA LEU A 76 -21.69 18.44 1.32
C LEU A 76 -23.09 17.88 1.04
N LYS A 77 -23.92 18.62 0.32
CA LYS A 77 -25.31 18.20 0.04
C LYS A 77 -25.38 16.97 -0.88
N ALA A 78 -24.30 16.65 -1.58
CA ALA A 78 -24.19 15.52 -2.49
C ALA A 78 -22.95 14.70 -2.15
N LYS A 79 -23.00 13.40 -2.47
CA LYS A 79 -21.85 12.50 -2.36
C LYS A 79 -20.73 12.99 -3.29
N VAL A 80 -19.55 13.21 -2.72
CA VAL A 80 -18.36 13.55 -3.48
C VAL A 80 -17.41 12.36 -3.46
N CYS A 81 -16.88 12.02 -4.63
CA CYS A 81 -15.88 10.98 -4.79
C CYS A 81 -14.59 11.62 -5.29
N LEU A 82 -13.46 11.21 -4.72
CA LEU A 82 -12.12 11.60 -5.16
C LEU A 82 -11.58 10.54 -6.10
N LEU A 83 -11.07 10.97 -7.26
CA LEU A 83 -10.36 10.10 -8.18
C LEU A 83 -8.86 10.31 -7.99
N ASP A 84 -8.14 9.22 -7.69
CA ASP A 84 -6.68 9.19 -7.63
C ASP A 84 -6.12 8.14 -8.61
N SER A 85 -4.86 8.33 -9.01
CA SER A 85 -4.12 7.32 -9.76
C SER A 85 -2.69 7.18 -9.27
N THR A 86 -2.32 5.96 -8.89
CA THR A 86 -0.99 5.60 -8.42
C THR A 86 -0.32 4.64 -9.39
N LEU A 87 0.94 4.92 -9.75
CA LEU A 87 1.78 4.02 -10.54
C LEU A 87 2.69 3.21 -9.59
N MET A 88 2.56 1.89 -9.63
CA MET A 88 3.39 0.98 -8.82
C MET A 88 4.40 0.27 -9.72
N SER A 89 5.69 0.47 -9.44
CA SER A 89 6.76 -0.25 -10.14
C SER A 89 6.84 -1.68 -9.63
N LEU A 90 6.98 -2.64 -10.55
CA LEU A 90 7.08 -4.06 -10.28
C LEU A 90 8.38 -4.62 -10.84
N CYS A 91 8.85 -5.71 -10.23
CA CYS A 91 9.92 -6.51 -10.81
C CYS A 91 9.34 -7.35 -11.96
N LEU A 92 9.82 -7.12 -13.18
CA LEU A 92 9.30 -7.78 -14.38
C LEU A 92 9.48 -9.30 -14.33
N GLU A 93 10.54 -9.78 -13.68
CA GLU A 93 10.80 -11.22 -13.50
C GLU A 93 9.72 -11.92 -12.66
N MET A 94 9.12 -11.19 -11.69
CA MET A 94 8.04 -11.72 -10.86
C MET A 94 6.65 -11.45 -11.44
N TYR A 95 6.51 -10.46 -12.32
CA TYR A 95 5.22 -9.98 -12.87
C TYR A 95 5.37 -9.69 -14.36
N ASP A 96 5.57 -10.74 -15.16
CA ASP A 96 5.82 -10.70 -16.60
C ASP A 96 4.66 -10.10 -17.40
N TRP A 97 3.42 -10.31 -16.95
CA TRP A 97 2.21 -9.74 -17.54
C TRP A 97 2.11 -8.21 -17.41
N ALA A 98 2.87 -7.60 -16.49
CA ALA A 98 2.80 -6.18 -16.18
C ALA A 98 3.88 -5.36 -16.89
N LEU A 99 4.23 -5.71 -18.13
CA LEU A 99 5.29 -5.03 -18.91
C LEU A 99 5.01 -3.52 -19.06
N TYR A 100 5.96 -2.68 -18.64
CA TYR A 100 5.87 -1.22 -18.76
C TYR A 100 7.00 -0.63 -19.62
N THR A 101 8.23 -1.09 -19.41
CA THR A 101 9.39 -0.79 -20.28
C THR A 101 10.12 -2.09 -20.64
N HIS A 102 11.18 -2.00 -21.44
CA HIS A 102 12.05 -3.15 -21.73
C HIS A 102 12.64 -3.83 -20.48
N THR A 103 12.77 -3.11 -19.35
CA THR A 103 13.44 -3.59 -18.13
C THR A 103 12.59 -3.50 -16.87
N LYS A 104 11.39 -2.93 -16.94
CA LYS A 104 10.53 -2.69 -15.77
C LYS A 104 9.11 -3.15 -16.02
N GLY A 105 8.54 -3.80 -15.01
CA GLY A 105 7.10 -3.98 -14.90
C GLY A 105 6.48 -2.81 -14.15
N ALA A 106 5.23 -2.49 -14.43
CA ALA A 106 4.45 -1.58 -13.60
C ALA A 106 2.95 -1.79 -13.80
N VAL A 107 2.19 -1.49 -12.74
CA VAL A 107 0.74 -1.41 -12.78
C VAL A 107 0.29 0.00 -12.43
N LYS A 108 -0.78 0.45 -13.07
CA LYS A 108 -1.47 1.69 -12.74
C LYS A 108 -2.76 1.33 -12.02
N MET A 109 -2.89 1.84 -10.80
CA MET A 109 -4.08 1.71 -9.98
C MET A 109 -4.87 3.01 -10.05
N HIS A 110 -6.15 2.91 -10.41
CA HIS A 110 -7.12 4.00 -10.34
C HIS A 110 -8.03 3.74 -9.16
N THR A 111 -8.11 4.71 -8.25
CA THR A 111 -8.85 4.57 -7.00
C THR A 111 -9.91 5.66 -6.93
N VAL A 112 -11.16 5.26 -6.71
CA VAL A 112 -12.23 6.17 -6.32
C VAL A 112 -12.37 6.07 -4.81
N LEU A 113 -12.14 7.18 -4.11
CA LEU A 113 -12.33 7.29 -2.67
C LEU A 113 -13.63 8.04 -2.39
N ASP A 114 -14.34 7.64 -1.35
CA ASP A 114 -15.43 8.46 -0.79
C ASP A 114 -14.81 9.65 -0.05
N PHE A 115 -15.29 10.86 -0.32
CA PHE A 115 -14.69 12.07 0.23
C PHE A 115 -14.88 12.22 1.74
N GLU A 116 -15.95 11.68 2.31
CA GLU A 116 -16.25 11.82 3.75
C GLU A 116 -15.48 10.81 4.60
N THR A 117 -15.31 9.59 4.08
CA THR A 117 -14.65 8.48 4.78
C THR A 117 -13.19 8.30 4.38
N LEU A 118 -12.80 8.84 3.22
CA LEU A 118 -11.52 8.58 2.55
C LEU A 118 -11.24 7.10 2.28
N LEU A 119 -12.28 6.26 2.29
CA LEU A 119 -12.17 4.84 1.99
C LEU A 119 -12.36 4.58 0.50
N PRO A 120 -11.65 3.58 -0.06
CA PRO A 120 -11.83 3.20 -1.46
C PRO A 120 -13.20 2.57 -1.70
N GLU A 121 -13.95 3.14 -2.65
CA GLU A 121 -15.22 2.59 -3.14
C GLU A 121 -15.01 1.72 -4.38
N PHE A 122 -14.04 2.08 -5.20
CA PHE A 122 -13.71 1.36 -6.42
C PHE A 122 -12.22 1.42 -6.69
N VAL A 123 -11.66 0.28 -7.07
CA VAL A 123 -10.26 0.14 -7.45
C VAL A 123 -10.18 -0.59 -8.78
N CYS A 124 -9.52 0.02 -9.76
CA CYS A 124 -9.20 -0.61 -11.03
C CYS A 124 -7.69 -0.69 -11.19
N ILE A 125 -7.16 -1.91 -11.30
CA ILE A 125 -5.74 -2.18 -11.54
C ILE A 125 -5.58 -2.60 -12.99
N ARG A 126 -4.67 -1.95 -13.70
CA ARG A 126 -4.29 -2.32 -15.07
C ARG A 126 -2.77 -2.27 -15.25
N THR A 127 -2.26 -2.99 -16.25
CA THR A 127 -0.89 -2.80 -16.70
C THR A 127 -0.66 -1.34 -17.04
N ALA A 128 0.44 -0.76 -16.54
CA ALA A 128 0.78 0.61 -16.85
C ALA A 128 1.14 0.72 -18.33
N ILE A 129 0.68 1.78 -18.98
CA ILE A 129 1.01 2.05 -20.39
C ILE A 129 2.00 3.19 -20.42
N LEU A 130 3.07 3.03 -21.20
CA LEU A 130 4.00 4.10 -21.48
C LEU A 130 3.25 5.18 -22.28
N HIS A 131 2.96 6.33 -21.67
CA HIS A 131 2.59 7.48 -22.47
C HIS A 131 3.84 7.93 -23.23
N PRO A 132 3.85 7.94 -24.58
CA PRO A 132 4.97 8.50 -25.32
C PRO A 132 5.09 9.96 -24.92
N SER A 133 6.20 10.31 -24.26
CA SER A 133 6.56 11.72 -24.09
C SER A 133 6.70 12.32 -25.49
N PRO A 134 6.13 13.50 -25.78
CA PRO A 134 6.42 14.17 -27.05
C PRO A 134 7.94 14.27 -27.15
N ALA A 135 8.49 13.70 -28.22
CA ALA A 135 9.92 13.64 -28.45
C ALA A 135 10.52 15.02 -28.16
N LYS A 136 11.42 15.10 -27.17
CA LYS A 136 12.30 16.25 -27.05
C LYS A 136 13.26 16.16 -28.23
N ASN A 137 12.89 16.84 -29.32
CA ASN A 137 13.80 17.11 -30.43
C ASN A 137 15.01 17.83 -29.83
N VAL A 138 16.14 17.14 -29.80
CA VAL A 138 17.48 17.72 -29.59
C VAL A 138 18.05 18.03 -30.96
#